data_AF-A0A2A8BWN2-F1
#
_entry.id   AF-A0A2A8BWN2-F1
#
_cell.length_a   1.000
_cell.length_b   1.000
_cell.length_c   1.000
_cell.angle_alpha   90.00
_cell.angle_beta   90.00
_cell.angle_gamma   90.00
#
_symmetry.space_group_name_H-M   'P 1'
#
loop_
_entity.id
_entity.type
_entity.pdbx_description
1 polymer ?
#
loop_
_entity_poly.entity_id
_entity_poly.type
_entity_poly.pdbx_seq_one_letter_code
_entity_poly.pdbx_strand_id
1 'polypeptide(L)'
;TGTGYFGTILLILPIIVFSFNHSPMISSFVVKQRATYGIEATDAKCAQIQKVCYIMTFAVVMFFVWSSTLSLTPEDLKMAKEQNLSILSYLANELNSPVITIAAPIIAFVAITKSFLGHYIGAFEVMRDMIIKFGKSRGKVIEEKTIKTIVLTFVVLSCWFVAYTNPSILGLIDSLSGPLVAAILCLLPMYAINKVPVLAKYKGKMSNVFVIIVGVLTVLASIKSLF
;
A
#
# COMPACT_ATOMS: atom_id res chain seq x y z
N THR A 1 18.90 17.73 -17.79
CA THR A 1 19.47 16.50 -17.19
C THR A 1 18.59 15.34 -17.57
N GLY A 2 19.04 14.56 -18.55
CA GLY A 2 18.22 13.62 -19.32
C GLY A 2 18.01 12.26 -18.66
N THR A 3 16.91 12.09 -17.95
CA THR A 3 16.22 10.80 -17.96
C THR A 3 15.22 10.87 -19.11
N GLY A 4 15.46 10.12 -20.19
CA GLY A 4 14.43 9.91 -21.22
C GLY A 4 13.15 9.35 -20.60
N TYR A 5 12.03 9.33 -21.32
CA TYR A 5 10.73 8.88 -20.81
C TYR A 5 10.80 7.56 -20.01
N PHE A 6 11.65 6.63 -20.45
CA PHE A 6 11.92 5.37 -19.75
C PHE A 6 12.52 5.55 -18.34
N GLY A 7 13.47 6.48 -18.17
CA GLY A 7 14.05 6.78 -16.87
C GLY A 7 13.05 7.41 -15.91
N THR A 8 12.16 8.28 -16.41
CA THR A 8 11.08 8.84 -15.60
C THR A 8 10.09 7.77 -15.17
N ILE A 9 9.70 6.86 -16.08
CA ILE A 9 8.81 5.72 -15.77
C ILE A 9 9.44 4.81 -14.70
N LEU A 10 10.75 4.57 -14.78
CA LEU A 10 11.47 3.75 -13.82
C LEU A 10 11.41 4.35 -12.40
N LEU A 11 11.60 5.67 -12.29
CA LEU A 11 11.59 6.38 -11.00
C LEU A 11 10.20 6.46 -10.35
N ILE A 12 9.13 6.45 -11.13
CA ILE A 12 7.76 6.43 -10.58
C ILE A 12 7.25 5.02 -10.28
N LEU A 13 7.97 3.98 -10.73
CA LEU A 13 7.55 2.59 -10.58
C LEU A 13 7.29 2.19 -9.11
N PRO A 14 8.12 2.59 -8.11
CA PRO A 14 7.84 2.32 -6.70
C PRO A 14 6.53 2.91 -6.23
N ILE A 15 6.22 4.13 -6.68
CA ILE A 15 4.97 4.82 -6.35
C ILE A 15 3.78 4.06 -6.95
N ILE A 16 3.90 3.59 -8.20
CA ILE A 16 2.84 2.81 -8.87
C ILE A 16 2.62 1.48 -8.14
N VAL A 17 3.68 0.71 -7.87
CA VAL A 17 3.58 -0.58 -7.17
C VAL A 17 2.96 -0.39 -5.79
N PHE A 18 3.38 0.64 -5.06
CA PHE A 18 2.82 0.95 -3.75
C PHE A 18 1.34 1.36 -3.82
N SER A 19 0.93 2.13 -4.84
CA SER A 19 -0.44 2.62 -4.97
C SER A 19 -1.48 1.51 -5.14
N PHE A 20 -1.07 0.33 -5.62
CA PHE A 20 -1.93 -0.86 -5.74
C PHE A 20 -1.71 -1.89 -4.62
N ASN A 21 -0.98 -1.53 -3.55
CA ASN A 21 -0.78 -2.40 -2.40
C ASN A 21 -2.05 -2.50 -1.54
N HIS A 22 -2.59 -3.72 -1.44
CA HIS A 22 -3.70 -4.09 -0.56
C HIS A 22 -3.37 -5.37 0.23
N SER A 23 -2.10 -5.73 0.29
CA SER A 23 -1.60 -6.92 0.97
C SER A 23 -2.02 -7.03 2.44
N PRO A 24 -2.15 -5.95 3.24
CA PRO A 24 -2.60 -6.07 4.63
C PRO A 24 -4.02 -6.65 4.77
N MET A 25 -4.85 -6.53 3.73
CA MET A 25 -6.24 -7.01 3.75
C MET A 25 -6.38 -8.46 3.25
N ILE A 26 -5.38 -9.01 2.55
CA ILE A 26 -5.51 -10.28 1.83
C ILE A 26 -5.81 -11.46 2.76
N SER A 27 -5.12 -11.56 3.89
CA SER A 27 -5.31 -12.67 4.83
C SER A 27 -6.74 -12.70 5.36
N SER A 28 -7.20 -11.60 5.95
CA SER A 28 -8.56 -11.48 6.50
C SER A 28 -9.63 -11.65 5.41
N PHE A 29 -9.37 -11.14 4.20
CA PHE A 29 -10.24 -11.34 3.04
C PHE A 29 -10.39 -12.83 2.70
N VAL A 30 -9.29 -13.57 2.54
CA VAL A 30 -9.32 -15.01 2.19
C VAL A 30 -9.98 -15.83 3.30
N VAL A 31 -9.68 -15.54 4.57
CA VAL A 31 -10.33 -16.21 5.72
C VAL A 31 -11.85 -16.02 5.68
N LYS A 32 -12.32 -14.79 5.41
CA LYS A 32 -13.76 -14.52 5.27
C LYS A 32 -14.37 -15.26 4.10
N GLN A 33 -13.73 -15.24 2.92
CA GLN A 33 -14.25 -15.96 1.74
C GLN A 33 -14.30 -17.47 1.96
N ARG A 34 -13.30 -18.04 2.65
CA ARG A 34 -13.29 -19.46 3.01
C ARG A 34 -14.44 -19.82 3.94
N ALA A 35 -14.76 -18.97 4.91
CA ALA A 35 -15.90 -19.18 5.80
C ALA A 35 -17.25 -19.13 5.07
N THR A 36 -17.36 -18.30 4.02
CA THR A 36 -18.60 -18.11 3.27
C THR A 36 -18.80 -19.12 2.15
N TYR A 37 -17.74 -19.48 1.42
CA TYR A 37 -17.83 -20.29 0.19
C TYR A 37 -17.20 -21.68 0.31
N GLY A 38 -16.56 -22.01 1.43
CA GLY A 38 -15.88 -23.28 1.63
C GLY A 38 -14.52 -23.35 0.92
N ILE A 39 -13.69 -24.32 1.33
CA ILE A 39 -12.27 -24.42 0.93
C ILE A 39 -12.11 -24.56 -0.59
N GLU A 40 -12.95 -25.38 -1.24
CA GLU A 40 -12.81 -25.71 -2.66
C GLU A 40 -13.11 -24.51 -3.57
N ALA A 41 -14.13 -23.70 -3.24
CA ALA A 41 -14.52 -22.55 -4.05
C ALA A 41 -13.77 -21.25 -3.67
N THR A 42 -13.03 -21.23 -2.56
CA THR A 42 -12.36 -20.02 -2.03
C THR A 42 -11.45 -19.37 -3.08
N ASP A 43 -10.55 -20.13 -3.69
CA ASP A 43 -9.56 -19.59 -4.63
C ASP A 43 -10.24 -18.91 -5.84
N ALA A 44 -11.25 -19.57 -6.41
CA ALA A 44 -12.00 -19.05 -7.54
C ALA A 44 -12.81 -17.80 -7.19
N LYS A 45 -13.46 -17.79 -6.02
CA LYS A 45 -14.24 -16.64 -5.55
C LYS A 45 -13.35 -15.45 -5.21
N CYS A 46 -12.22 -15.68 -4.54
CA CYS A 46 -11.22 -14.65 -4.29
C CYS A 46 -10.73 -14.03 -5.60
N ALA A 47 -10.38 -14.84 -6.60
CA ALA A 47 -9.94 -14.36 -7.91
C ALA A 47 -11.02 -13.54 -8.63
N GLN A 48 -12.28 -14.00 -8.60
CA GLN A 48 -13.41 -13.29 -9.20
C GLN A 48 -13.61 -11.91 -8.56
N ILE A 49 -13.68 -11.86 -7.23
CA ILE A 49 -13.89 -10.62 -6.48
C ILE A 49 -12.73 -9.65 -6.71
N GLN A 50 -11.49 -10.14 -6.57
CA GLN A 50 -10.29 -9.32 -6.80
C GLN A 50 -10.25 -8.76 -8.21
N LYS A 51 -10.58 -9.54 -9.24
CA LYS A 51 -10.62 -9.05 -10.63
C LYS A 51 -11.57 -7.86 -10.77
N VAL A 52 -12.78 -7.96 -10.23
CA VAL A 52 -13.76 -6.87 -10.29
C VAL A 52 -13.27 -5.66 -9.50
N CYS A 53 -12.74 -5.87 -8.29
CA CYS A 53 -12.16 -4.79 -7.49
C CYS A 53 -11.04 -4.06 -8.23
N TYR A 54 -10.10 -4.77 -8.86
CA TYR A 54 -9.01 -4.14 -9.61
C TYR A 54 -9.52 -3.33 -10.80
N ILE A 55 -10.48 -3.85 -11.56
CA ILE A 55 -11.06 -3.13 -12.69
C ILE A 55 -11.71 -1.83 -12.21
N MET A 56 -12.51 -1.91 -11.14
CA MET A 56 -13.17 -0.74 -10.56
C MET A 56 -12.16 0.27 -10.01
N THR A 57 -11.18 -0.19 -9.22
CA THR A 57 -10.14 0.67 -8.66
C THR A 57 -9.35 1.36 -9.76
N PHE A 58 -8.90 0.62 -10.78
CA PHE A 58 -8.16 1.18 -11.90
C PHE A 58 -8.99 2.23 -12.65
N ALA A 59 -10.25 1.92 -12.97
CA ALA A 59 -11.13 2.85 -13.66
C ALA A 59 -11.34 4.16 -12.88
N VAL A 60 -11.64 4.07 -11.58
CA VAL A 60 -11.87 5.25 -10.72
C VAL A 60 -10.59 6.06 -10.53
N VAL A 61 -9.46 5.40 -10.26
CA VAL A 61 -8.17 6.09 -10.07
C VAL A 61 -7.75 6.80 -11.35
N MET A 62 -7.82 6.12 -12.49
CA MET A 62 -7.41 6.72 -13.76
C MET A 62 -8.35 7.86 -14.17
N PHE A 63 -9.66 7.72 -13.95
CA PHE A 63 -10.61 8.82 -14.13
C PHE A 63 -10.22 10.05 -13.28
N PHE A 64 -9.89 9.85 -12.01
CA PHE A 64 -9.46 10.93 -11.13
C PHE A 64 -8.13 11.56 -11.57
N VAL A 65 -7.16 10.75 -12.00
CA VAL A 65 -5.86 11.22 -12.51
C VAL A 65 -6.04 12.07 -13.76
N TRP A 66 -6.80 11.61 -14.76
CA TRP A 66 -7.06 12.39 -15.96
C TRP A 66 -7.85 13.66 -15.66
N SER A 67 -8.89 13.58 -14.82
CA SER A 67 -9.64 14.76 -14.40
C SER A 67 -8.72 15.79 -13.75
N SER A 68 -7.88 15.38 -12.80
CA SER A 68 -6.95 16.29 -12.11
C SER A 68 -5.93 16.88 -13.07
N THR A 69 -5.38 16.09 -13.99
CA THR A 69 -4.37 16.55 -14.97
C THR A 69 -4.95 17.54 -15.97
N LEU A 70 -6.23 17.41 -16.32
CA LEU A 70 -6.93 18.36 -17.21
C LEU A 70 -7.38 19.63 -16.48
N SER A 71 -7.54 19.57 -15.15
CA SER A 71 -7.99 20.70 -14.33
C SER A 71 -6.87 21.50 -13.67
N LEU A 72 -5.67 20.93 -13.51
CA LEU A 72 -4.55 21.55 -12.81
C LEU A 72 -3.39 21.86 -13.74
N THR A 73 -2.73 22.98 -13.50
CA THR A 73 -1.49 23.34 -14.18
C THR A 73 -0.28 22.57 -13.60
N PRO A 74 0.84 22.48 -14.33
CA PRO A 74 2.08 21.93 -13.77
C PRO A 74 2.55 22.65 -12.50
N GLU A 75 2.34 23.96 -12.43
CA GLU A 75 2.63 24.81 -11.27
C GLU A 75 1.77 24.41 -10.07
N ASP A 76 0.47 24.15 -10.28
CA ASP A 76 -0.42 23.66 -9.23
C ASP A 76 0.05 22.32 -8.65
N LEU A 77 0.42 21.37 -9.51
CA LEU A 77 0.91 20.06 -9.08
C LEU A 77 2.22 20.18 -8.31
N LYS A 78 3.07 21.13 -8.69
CA LYS A 78 4.32 21.43 -7.98
C LYS A 78 4.02 22.02 -6.60
N MET A 79 3.10 22.98 -6.49
CA MET A 79 2.70 23.57 -5.20
C MET A 79 2.07 22.52 -4.28
N ALA A 80 1.16 21.68 -4.79
CA ALA A 80 0.56 20.59 -4.02
C ALA A 80 1.63 19.64 -3.45
N LYS A 81 2.65 19.32 -4.26
CA LYS A 81 3.80 18.50 -3.84
C LYS A 81 4.64 19.19 -2.76
N GLU A 82 4.96 20.48 -2.93
CA GLU A 82 5.75 21.26 -1.98
C GLU A 82 5.04 21.41 -0.64
N GLN A 83 3.72 21.58 -0.66
CA GLN A 83 2.89 21.65 0.55
C GLN A 83 2.59 20.27 1.17
N ASN A 84 3.05 19.18 0.54
CA ASN A 84 2.76 17.80 0.97
C ASN A 84 1.25 17.50 1.08
N LEU A 85 0.43 18.13 0.23
CA LEU A 85 -1.02 17.96 0.21
C LEU A 85 -1.45 16.89 -0.80
N SER A 86 -2.56 16.24 -0.51
CA SER A 86 -3.27 15.45 -1.53
C SER A 86 -3.86 16.37 -2.60
N ILE A 87 -4.02 15.89 -3.83
CA ILE A 87 -4.64 16.66 -4.91
C ILE A 87 -6.06 17.12 -4.54
N LEU A 88 -6.82 16.25 -3.87
CA LEU A 88 -8.17 16.59 -3.40
C LEU A 88 -8.15 17.73 -2.36
N SER A 89 -7.17 17.71 -1.43
CA SER A 89 -6.99 18.77 -0.44
C SER A 89 -6.52 20.08 -1.08
N TYR A 90 -5.62 20.00 -2.07
CA TYR A 90 -5.17 21.16 -2.82
C TYR A 90 -6.33 21.82 -3.57
N LEU A 91 -7.10 21.03 -4.32
CA LEU A 91 -8.30 21.51 -5.03
C LEU A 91 -9.32 22.16 -4.08
N ALA A 92 -9.47 21.66 -2.86
CA ALA A 92 -10.39 22.23 -1.88
C ALA A 92 -9.99 23.62 -1.37
N ASN A 93 -8.69 23.94 -1.42
CA ASN A 93 -8.12 25.21 -0.99
C ASN A 93 -8.10 26.24 -2.13
N GLU A 94 -7.81 25.79 -3.36
CA GLU A 94 -7.67 26.66 -4.52
C GLU A 94 -8.99 26.90 -5.27
N LEU A 95 -9.88 25.89 -5.31
CA LEU A 95 -11.19 26.07 -5.92
C LEU A 95 -12.08 26.86 -4.96
N ASN A 96 -12.52 28.04 -5.40
CA ASN A 96 -13.58 28.83 -4.75
C ASN A 96 -14.97 28.18 -4.89
N SER A 97 -15.07 26.85 -4.75
CA SER A 97 -16.31 26.07 -4.82
C SER A 97 -16.71 25.59 -3.43
N PRO A 98 -17.78 26.17 -2.83
CA PRO A 98 -18.24 25.79 -1.50
C PRO A 98 -18.52 24.29 -1.35
N VAL A 99 -18.96 23.64 -2.43
CA VAL A 99 -19.25 22.20 -2.45
C VAL A 99 -17.97 21.39 -2.23
N ILE A 100 -16.88 21.74 -2.91
CA ILE A 100 -15.61 21.00 -2.84
C ILE A 100 -14.93 21.24 -1.50
N THR A 101 -14.91 22.49 -1.01
CA THR A 101 -14.32 22.84 0.29
C THR A 101 -14.95 22.06 1.45
N ILE A 102 -16.25 21.75 1.39
CA ILE A 102 -16.94 20.97 2.42
C ILE A 102 -16.79 19.45 2.17
N ALA A 103 -16.96 19.00 0.93
CA ALA A 103 -16.96 17.57 0.62
C ALA A 103 -15.58 16.94 0.72
N ALA A 104 -14.53 17.63 0.30
CA ALA A 104 -13.17 17.09 0.23
C ALA A 104 -12.63 16.62 1.60
N PRO A 105 -12.71 17.41 2.70
CA PRO A 105 -12.29 16.95 4.02
C PRO A 105 -13.07 15.73 4.51
N ILE A 106 -14.38 15.66 4.26
CA ILE A 106 -15.22 14.52 4.66
C ILE A 106 -14.78 13.26 3.92
N ILE A 107 -14.61 13.36 2.60
CA ILE A 107 -14.13 12.26 1.75
C ILE A 107 -12.75 11.80 2.23
N ALA A 108 -11.82 12.73 2.48
CA ALA A 108 -10.49 12.44 2.96
C ALA A 108 -10.52 11.72 4.33
N PHE A 109 -11.32 12.21 5.28
CA PHE A 109 -11.46 11.61 6.60
C PHE A 109 -11.99 10.18 6.54
N VAL A 110 -13.06 9.93 5.77
CA VAL A 110 -13.63 8.59 5.59
C VAL A 110 -12.63 7.66 4.91
N ALA A 111 -11.93 8.13 3.88
CA ALA A 111 -10.93 7.36 3.16
C ALA A 111 -9.74 6.97 4.04
N ILE A 112 -9.19 7.93 4.79
CA ILE A 112 -8.06 7.71 5.71
C ILE A 112 -8.46 6.74 6.82
N THR A 113 -9.63 6.94 7.45
CA THR A 113 -10.11 6.07 8.53
C THR A 113 -10.27 4.63 8.05
N LYS A 114 -10.91 4.42 6.89
CA LYS A 114 -11.08 3.09 6.32
C LYS A 114 -9.74 2.43 5.98
N SER A 115 -8.82 3.18 5.36
CA SER A 115 -7.50 2.66 4.99
C SER A 115 -6.68 2.31 6.23
N PHE A 116 -6.73 3.15 7.26
CA PHE A 116 -6.02 2.95 8.53
C PHE A 116 -6.43 1.64 9.20
N LEU A 117 -7.73 1.34 9.30
CA LEU A 117 -8.20 0.11 9.94
C LEU A 117 -7.66 -1.16 9.26
N GLY A 118 -7.61 -1.19 7.92
CA GLY A 118 -7.05 -2.33 7.18
C GLY A 118 -5.56 -2.55 7.44
N HIS A 119 -4.78 -1.46 7.47
CA HIS A 119 -3.35 -1.52 7.76
C HIS A 119 -3.06 -1.84 9.23
N TYR A 120 -3.86 -1.27 10.14
CA TYR A 120 -3.74 -1.49 11.58
C TYR A 120 -3.96 -2.96 11.95
N ILE A 121 -5.00 -3.61 11.39
CA ILE A 121 -5.27 -5.04 11.67
C ILE A 121 -4.08 -5.90 11.24
N GLY A 122 -3.57 -5.72 10.02
CA GLY A 122 -2.41 -6.48 9.54
C GLY A 122 -1.15 -6.22 10.36
N ALA A 123 -0.87 -4.97 10.71
CA ALA A 123 0.28 -4.60 11.54
C ALA A 123 0.15 -5.17 12.97
N PHE A 124 -1.05 -5.12 13.54
CA PHE A 124 -1.36 -5.65 14.86
C PHE A 124 -1.12 -7.15 14.93
N GLU A 125 -1.62 -7.94 13.95
CA GLU A 125 -1.40 -9.38 13.88
C GLU A 125 0.09 -9.73 13.89
N VAL A 126 0.88 -9.06 13.04
CA VAL A 126 2.33 -9.30 12.93
C VAL A 126 3.06 -8.95 14.22
N MET A 127 2.82 -7.74 14.78
CA MET A 127 3.48 -7.31 16.01
C MET A 127 3.10 -8.18 17.20
N ARG A 128 1.81 -8.56 17.31
CA ARG A 128 1.32 -9.46 18.36
C ARG A 128 2.06 -10.80 18.32
N ASP A 129 2.13 -11.42 17.16
CA ASP A 129 2.79 -12.73 17.02
C ASP A 129 4.29 -12.65 17.29
N MET A 130 4.94 -11.55 16.90
CA MET A 130 6.35 -11.28 17.24
C MET A 130 6.55 -11.16 18.75
N ILE A 131 5.72 -10.39 19.45
CA ILE A 131 5.79 -10.19 20.90
C ILE A 131 5.56 -11.52 21.64
N ILE A 132 4.56 -12.32 21.23
CA ILE A 132 4.29 -13.63 21.83
C ILE A 132 5.49 -14.58 21.64
N LYS A 133 6.04 -14.66 20.43
CA LYS A 133 7.20 -15.52 20.14
C LYS A 133 8.43 -15.10 20.96
N PHE A 134 8.68 -13.80 21.06
CA PHE A 134 9.78 -13.25 21.85
C PHE A 134 9.59 -13.43 23.35
N GLY A 135 8.36 -13.30 23.85
CA GLY A 135 8.02 -13.61 25.24
C GLY A 135 8.30 -15.09 25.56
N LYS A 136 7.82 -15.99 24.70
CA LYS A 136 8.03 -17.44 24.84
C LYS A 136 9.51 -17.83 24.83
N SER A 137 10.33 -17.25 23.96
CA SER A 137 11.78 -17.53 23.93
C SER A 137 12.50 -17.07 25.21
N ARG A 138 11.90 -16.16 25.98
CA ARG A 138 12.37 -15.70 27.30
C ARG A 138 11.62 -16.34 28.48
N GLY A 139 10.84 -17.39 28.24
CA GLY A 139 10.07 -18.09 29.29
C GLY A 139 8.93 -17.25 29.88
N LYS A 140 8.50 -16.17 29.22
CA LYS A 140 7.44 -15.28 29.70
C LYS A 140 6.16 -15.45 28.87
N VAL A 141 5.03 -15.59 29.55
CA VAL A 141 3.71 -15.49 28.93
C VAL A 141 3.25 -14.05 29.09
N ILE A 142 3.05 -13.35 27.97
CA ILE A 142 2.59 -11.96 27.97
C ILE A 142 1.08 -11.96 27.72
N GLU A 143 0.33 -11.27 28.57
CA GLU A 143 -1.12 -11.18 28.43
C GLU A 143 -1.54 -10.39 27.18
N GLU A 144 -2.65 -10.81 26.56
CA GLU A 144 -3.20 -10.19 25.36
C GLU A 144 -3.52 -8.71 25.56
N LYS A 145 -3.98 -8.31 26.76
CA LYS A 145 -4.28 -6.92 27.10
C LYS A 145 -3.02 -6.05 27.03
N THR A 146 -1.92 -6.54 27.61
CA THR A 146 -0.63 -5.85 27.59
C THR A 146 -0.11 -5.69 26.17
N ILE A 147 -0.22 -6.73 25.34
CA ILE A 147 0.18 -6.66 23.93
C ILE A 147 -0.63 -5.60 23.20
N LYS A 148 -1.96 -5.59 23.38
CA LYS A 148 -2.85 -4.58 22.78
C LYS A 148 -2.46 -3.16 23.18
N THR A 149 -2.22 -2.92 24.47
CA THR A 149 -1.78 -1.61 24.95
C THR A 149 -0.45 -1.21 24.34
N ILE A 150 0.57 -2.08 24.35
CA ILE A 150 1.89 -1.79 23.77
C ILE A 150 1.77 -1.44 22.29
N VAL A 151 1.09 -2.27 21.50
CA VAL A 151 0.95 -2.07 20.06
C VAL A 151 0.16 -0.80 19.76
N LEU A 152 -0.95 -0.57 20.44
CA LEU A 152 -1.75 0.64 20.24
C LEU A 152 -0.98 1.91 20.61
N THR A 153 -0.30 1.91 21.77
CA THR A 153 0.55 3.04 22.18
C THR A 153 1.66 3.29 21.17
N PHE A 154 2.34 2.24 20.69
CA PHE A 154 3.38 2.37 19.67
C PHE A 154 2.84 2.98 18.36
N VAL A 155 1.70 2.48 17.87
CA VAL A 155 1.08 3.00 16.64
C VAL A 155 0.66 4.45 16.81
N VAL A 156 -0.02 4.81 17.90
CA VAL A 156 -0.46 6.19 18.15
C VAL A 156 0.72 7.15 18.24
N LEU A 157 1.75 6.80 19.01
CA LEU A 157 2.94 7.65 19.15
C LEU A 157 3.69 7.80 17.83
N SER A 158 3.79 6.72 17.04
CA SER A 158 4.44 6.76 15.72
C SER A 158 3.65 7.63 14.75
N CYS A 159 2.33 7.46 14.68
CA CYS A 159 1.46 8.30 13.84
C CYS A 159 1.51 9.77 14.25
N TRP A 160 1.53 10.07 15.55
CA TRP A 160 1.65 11.44 16.03
C TRP A 160 3.02 12.04 15.65
N PHE A 161 4.11 11.29 15.84
CA PHE A 161 5.44 11.74 15.45
C PHE A 161 5.53 12.04 13.94
N VAL A 162 5.00 11.16 13.10
CA VAL A 162 4.95 11.38 11.63
C VAL A 162 4.08 12.58 11.27
N ALA A 163 2.91 12.74 11.92
CA ALA A 163 2.04 13.89 11.68
C ALA A 163 2.70 15.22 12.09
N TYR A 164 3.47 15.23 13.17
CA TYR A 164 4.20 16.41 13.63
C TYR A 164 5.38 16.76 12.73
N THR A 165 6.18 15.77 12.33
CA THR A 165 7.35 15.98 11.47
C THR A 165 6.99 16.25 10.01
N ASN A 166 5.79 15.88 9.58
CA ASN A 166 5.25 16.06 8.22
C ASN A 166 6.26 15.68 7.12
N PRO A 167 6.83 14.45 7.14
CA PRO A 167 7.76 14.03 6.11
C PRO A 167 7.05 13.93 4.76
N SER A 168 7.78 14.15 3.67
CA SER A 168 7.22 14.04 2.32
C SER A 168 6.59 12.66 2.12
N ILE A 169 5.30 12.62 1.79
CA ILE A 169 4.57 11.36 1.56
C ILE A 169 5.18 10.62 0.38
N LEU A 170 5.49 11.34 -0.71
CA LEU A 170 6.18 10.77 -1.88
C LEU A 170 7.57 10.27 -1.51
N GLY A 171 8.30 11.01 -0.67
CA GLY A 171 9.61 10.60 -0.18
C GLY A 171 9.56 9.33 0.67
N LEU A 172 8.56 9.17 1.55
CA LEU A 172 8.35 7.95 2.34
C LEU A 172 8.02 6.74 1.45
N ILE A 173 7.20 6.96 0.42
CA ILE A 173 6.85 5.92 -0.56
C ILE A 173 8.10 5.48 -1.31
N ASP A 174 8.93 6.41 -1.76
CA ASP A 174 10.10 6.12 -2.59
C ASP A 174 11.26 5.49 -1.80
N SER A 175 11.61 6.07 -0.64
CA SER A 175 12.79 5.68 0.14
C SER A 175 12.62 4.38 0.94
N LEU A 176 11.49 4.21 1.62
CA LEU A 176 11.33 3.19 2.66
C LEU A 176 10.35 2.10 2.24
N SER A 177 9.25 2.52 1.63
CA SER A 177 8.21 1.60 1.18
C SER A 177 8.57 0.93 -0.15
N GLY A 178 9.10 1.65 -1.13
CA GLY A 178 9.38 1.17 -2.49
C GLY A 178 10.16 -0.14 -2.55
N PRO A 179 11.39 -0.22 -1.97
CA PRO A 179 12.20 -1.43 -2.03
C PRO A 179 11.59 -2.57 -1.22
N LEU A 180 11.07 -2.27 -0.02
CA LEU A 180 10.50 -3.26 0.88
C LEU A 180 9.24 -3.90 0.28
N VAL A 181 8.34 -3.06 -0.23
CA VAL A 181 7.07 -3.48 -0.84
C VAL A 181 7.33 -4.22 -2.14
N ALA A 182 8.26 -3.78 -2.99
CA ALA A 182 8.63 -4.54 -4.19
C ALA A 182 9.23 -5.92 -3.86
N ALA A 183 10.10 -5.98 -2.85
CA ALA A 183 10.67 -7.26 -2.41
C ALA A 183 9.59 -8.21 -1.87
N ILE A 184 8.69 -7.72 -1.01
CA ILE A 184 7.67 -8.54 -0.35
C ILE A 184 6.51 -8.89 -1.29
N LEU A 185 6.06 -7.96 -2.14
CA LEU A 185 4.89 -8.19 -3.02
C LEU A 185 5.27 -8.85 -4.34
N CYS A 186 6.42 -8.51 -4.91
CA CYS A 186 6.80 -9.02 -6.23
C CYS A 186 7.78 -10.19 -6.11
N LEU A 187 8.87 -10.05 -5.34
CA LEU A 187 9.95 -11.06 -5.36
C LEU A 187 9.67 -12.24 -4.43
N LEU A 188 9.17 -12.00 -3.22
CA LEU A 188 8.92 -13.05 -2.22
C LEU A 188 7.91 -14.11 -2.71
N PRO A 189 6.78 -13.78 -3.36
CA PRO A 189 5.86 -14.80 -3.86
C PRO A 189 6.49 -15.62 -4.99
N MET A 190 7.33 -15.00 -5.83
CA MET A 190 8.04 -15.69 -6.91
C MET A 190 9.07 -16.67 -6.35
N TYR A 191 9.78 -16.28 -5.30
CA TYR A 191 10.65 -17.19 -4.55
C TYR A 191 9.83 -18.33 -3.91
N ALA A 192 8.70 -18.02 -3.26
CA ALA A 192 7.84 -19.00 -2.59
C ALA A 192 7.25 -20.02 -3.56
N ILE A 193 6.80 -19.61 -4.76
CA ILE A 193 6.31 -20.52 -5.81
C ILE A 193 7.37 -21.55 -6.21
N ASN A 194 8.65 -21.15 -6.21
CA ASN A 194 9.75 -22.05 -6.56
C ASN A 194 10.12 -23.03 -5.44
N LYS A 195 10.06 -22.59 -4.18
CA LYS A 195 10.51 -23.37 -3.02
C LYS A 195 9.43 -24.17 -2.30
N VAL A 196 8.18 -23.70 -2.29
CA VAL A 196 7.11 -24.32 -1.50
C VAL A 196 6.30 -25.28 -2.40
N PRO A 197 6.27 -26.60 -2.10
CA PRO A 197 5.62 -27.60 -2.96
C PRO A 197 4.14 -27.33 -3.23
N VAL A 198 3.39 -26.85 -2.24
CA VAL A 198 1.95 -26.55 -2.40
C VAL A 198 1.68 -25.43 -3.41
N LEU A 199 2.66 -24.54 -3.65
CA LEU A 199 2.57 -23.44 -4.60
C LEU A 199 3.09 -23.83 -5.99
N ALA A 200 3.59 -25.06 -6.17
CA ALA A 200 4.15 -25.51 -7.45
C ALA A 200 3.13 -25.45 -8.61
N LYS A 201 1.81 -25.52 -8.30
CA LYS A 201 0.72 -25.31 -9.26
C LYS A 201 0.73 -23.95 -9.98
N TYR A 202 1.49 -22.97 -9.47
CA TYR A 202 1.64 -21.64 -10.06
C TYR A 202 2.96 -21.43 -10.82
N LYS A 203 3.81 -22.46 -10.95
CA LYS A 203 5.09 -22.38 -11.69
C LYS A 203 4.90 -22.19 -13.20
N GLY A 204 5.94 -21.70 -13.86
CA GLY A 204 6.06 -21.67 -15.32
C GLY A 204 5.18 -20.65 -16.06
N LYS A 205 4.38 -19.83 -15.35
CA LYS A 205 3.54 -18.82 -15.98
C LYS A 205 4.37 -17.61 -16.41
N MET A 206 4.13 -17.08 -17.62
CA MET A 206 4.78 -15.85 -18.11
C MET A 206 4.56 -14.65 -17.20
N SER A 207 3.42 -14.59 -16.51
CA SER A 207 3.14 -13.58 -15.49
C SER A 207 4.20 -13.55 -14.39
N ASN A 208 4.81 -14.69 -14.05
CA ASN A 208 5.83 -14.76 -13.01
C ASN A 208 7.09 -14.01 -13.43
N VAL A 209 7.49 -14.16 -14.69
CA VAL A 209 8.66 -13.45 -15.25
C VAL A 209 8.40 -11.94 -15.23
N PHE A 210 7.21 -11.51 -15.64
CA PHE A 210 6.82 -10.10 -15.58
C PHE A 210 6.90 -9.54 -14.15
N VAL A 211 6.35 -10.25 -13.16
CA VAL A 211 6.38 -9.82 -11.75
C VAL A 211 7.81 -9.74 -11.21
N ILE A 212 8.68 -10.68 -11.58
CA ILE A 212 10.10 -10.63 -11.21
C ILE A 212 10.77 -9.38 -11.80
N ILE A 213 10.59 -9.13 -13.10
CA ILE A 213 11.19 -7.98 -13.78
C ILE A 213 10.72 -6.68 -13.13
N VAL A 214 9.41 -6.50 -12.94
CA VAL A 214 8.86 -5.31 -12.27
C VAL A 214 9.41 -5.17 -10.85
N GLY A 215 9.46 -6.25 -10.08
CA GLY A 215 10.00 -6.25 -8.72
C GLY A 215 11.45 -5.82 -8.67
N VAL A 216 12.31 -6.39 -9.52
CA VAL A 216 13.73 -6.03 -9.61
C VAL A 216 13.91 -4.57 -10.03
N LEU A 217 13.22 -4.13 -11.08
CA LEU A 217 13.30 -2.74 -11.54
C LEU A 217 12.84 -1.76 -10.46
N THR A 218 11.80 -2.11 -9.70
CA THR A 218 11.30 -1.25 -8.61
C THR A 218 12.29 -1.14 -7.46
N VAL A 219 12.92 -2.26 -7.05
CA VAL A 219 13.97 -2.25 -6.03
C VAL A 219 15.16 -1.41 -6.49
N LEU A 220 15.62 -1.59 -7.73
CA LEU A 220 16.73 -0.83 -8.29
C LEU A 220 16.43 0.68 -8.39
N ALA A 221 15.21 1.03 -8.80
CA ALA A 221 14.76 2.42 -8.87
C ALA A 221 14.79 3.09 -7.49
N SER A 222 14.29 2.38 -6.47
CA SER A 222 14.23 2.90 -5.10
C SER A 222 15.64 3.06 -4.50
N ILE A 223 16.55 2.10 -4.74
CA ILE A 223 17.96 2.21 -4.32
C ILE A 223 18.63 3.43 -4.97
N LYS A 224 18.38 3.67 -6.26
CA LYS A 224 18.92 4.85 -6.96
C LYS A 224 18.35 6.17 -6.44
N SER A 225 17.16 6.17 -5.83
CA SER A 225 16.60 7.36 -5.19
C SER A 225 17.21 7.63 -3.81
N LEU A 226 17.73 6.58 -3.14
CA LEU A 226 18.38 6.67 -1.84
C LEU A 226 19.83 7.18 -1.88
N PHE A 227 20.49 7.19 -3.04
CA PHE A 227 21.89 7.59 -3.25
C PHE A 227 22.02 8.66 -4.34
#